data_AF-A0A7S0NXA3-F1
#
_entry.id   AF-A0A7S0NXA3-F1
#
_cell.length_a   1.000
_cell.length_b   1.000
_cell.length_c   1.000
_cell.angle_alpha   90.00
_cell.angle_beta   90.00
_cell.angle_gamma   90.00
#
_symmetry.space_group_name_H-M   'P 1'
#
loop_
_entity.id
_entity.type
_entity.pdbx_description
1 polymer ?
#
loop_
_entity_poly.entity_id
_entity_poly.type
_entity_poly.pdbx_seq_one_letter_code
_entity_poly.pdbx_strand_id
1 'polypeptide(L)'
;MAAVESVLADLHATINERLSELAQVGEDRKHAARDAVAEALHALLLHLATSDCAEQERRTLDSALSEQALSLKGGLLKALKQCALHRAFLGLPLLMEQTRQLLAGAPAKGVASYLEDALCTDIDACEDPRALVSVQEVHQFFTGVGRLKKELHGVELPAAAKKSCRTCVNRAARAFAALEQKLRKQAAQTGPASKPKVYEMEKDFRVEEQKELEAQYNAREMGLDAMFDKAMQLKNDRAKDAMSRK
;
A
#
# COMPACT_ATOMS: atom_id res chain seq x y z
N MET A 1 -20.52 -17.09 3.28
CA MET A 1 -20.98 -15.69 3.12
C MET A 1 -21.93 -15.34 4.26
N ALA A 2 -23.10 -15.99 4.39
CA ALA A 2 -24.04 -15.75 5.50
C ALA A 2 -23.45 -15.78 6.94
N ALA A 3 -22.47 -16.65 7.23
CA ALA A 3 -21.84 -16.71 8.56
C ALA A 3 -20.91 -15.51 8.86
N VAL A 4 -20.27 -14.92 7.85
CA VAL A 4 -19.38 -13.75 8.01
C VAL A 4 -20.23 -12.49 8.15
N GLU A 5 -21.31 -12.40 7.37
CA GLU A 5 -22.32 -11.33 7.48
C GLU A 5 -22.92 -11.22 8.89
N SER A 6 -23.27 -12.36 9.50
CA SER A 6 -23.77 -12.41 10.88
C SER A 6 -22.74 -11.85 11.86
N VAL A 7 -21.48 -12.26 11.77
CA VAL A 7 -20.42 -11.85 12.72
C VAL A 7 -20.15 -10.35 12.63
N LEU A 8 -20.11 -9.77 11.42
CA LEU A 8 -19.95 -8.31 11.27
C LEU A 8 -21.12 -7.52 11.84
N ALA A 9 -22.35 -7.97 11.60
CA ALA A 9 -23.54 -7.35 12.17
C ALA A 9 -23.52 -7.41 13.70
N ASP A 10 -23.15 -8.55 14.27
CA ASP A 10 -23.05 -8.77 15.73
C ASP A 10 -21.96 -7.89 16.36
N LEU A 11 -20.79 -7.78 15.73
CA LEU A 11 -19.70 -6.91 16.19
C LEU A 11 -20.08 -5.43 16.09
N HIS A 12 -20.74 -5.02 15.02
CA HIS A 12 -21.23 -3.65 14.89
C HIS A 12 -22.34 -3.33 15.91
N ALA A 13 -23.25 -4.27 16.16
CA ALA A 13 -24.25 -4.15 17.22
C ALA A 13 -23.58 -4.00 18.60
N THR A 14 -22.54 -4.79 18.88
CA THR A 14 -21.76 -4.68 20.11
C THR A 14 -21.15 -3.28 20.28
N ILE A 15 -20.61 -2.67 19.20
CA ILE A 15 -20.10 -1.28 19.27
C ILE A 15 -21.23 -0.31 19.65
N ASN A 16 -22.40 -0.43 19.03
CA ASN A 16 -23.54 0.44 19.31
C ASN A 16 -24.03 0.29 20.76
N GLU A 17 -24.07 -0.93 21.29
CA GLU A 17 -24.37 -1.19 22.69
C GLU A 17 -23.35 -0.52 23.62
N ARG A 18 -22.05 -0.69 23.37
CA ARG A 18 -20.98 -0.06 24.17
C ARG A 18 -21.00 1.47 24.09
N LEU A 19 -21.34 2.04 22.94
CA LEU A 19 -21.53 3.48 22.79
C LEU A 19 -22.74 3.98 23.58
N SER A 20 -23.84 3.23 23.58
CA SER A 20 -25.03 3.55 24.39
C SER A 20 -24.72 3.47 25.88
N GLU A 21 -24.01 2.44 26.33
CA GLU A 21 -23.54 2.32 27.72
C GLU A 21 -22.64 3.50 28.10
N LEU A 22 -21.69 3.88 27.24
CA LEU A 22 -20.80 5.01 27.46
C LEU A 22 -21.56 6.34 27.66
N ALA A 23 -22.70 6.51 27.00
CA ALA A 23 -23.54 7.69 27.16
C ALA A 23 -24.29 7.74 28.50
N GLN A 24 -24.46 6.59 29.17
CA GLN A 24 -25.24 6.45 30.40
C GLN A 24 -24.40 6.31 31.67
N VAL A 25 -23.11 5.95 31.55
CA VAL A 25 -22.23 5.76 32.72
C VAL A 25 -21.82 7.09 33.37
N GLY A 26 -21.75 7.10 34.69
CA GLY A 26 -21.17 8.20 35.47
C GLY A 26 -19.66 8.36 35.24
N GLU A 27 -19.10 9.53 35.59
CA GLU A 27 -17.70 9.89 35.34
C GLU A 27 -16.70 8.84 35.86
N ASP A 28 -16.97 8.22 37.01
CA ASP A 28 -16.10 7.20 37.62
C ASP A 28 -15.89 5.94 36.76
N ARG A 29 -16.83 5.63 35.86
CA ARG A 29 -16.79 4.44 34.99
C ARG A 29 -16.52 4.77 33.52
N LYS A 30 -16.41 6.06 33.18
CA LYS A 30 -16.28 6.54 31.80
C LYS A 30 -15.01 6.05 31.11
N HIS A 31 -13.92 5.89 31.87
CA HIS A 31 -12.68 5.32 31.34
C HIS A 31 -12.85 3.85 30.93
N ALA A 32 -13.38 3.01 31.82
CA ALA A 32 -13.63 1.60 31.52
C ALA A 32 -14.60 1.43 30.34
N ALA A 33 -15.65 2.24 30.26
CA ALA A 33 -16.58 2.20 29.14
C ALA A 33 -15.92 2.60 27.81
N ARG A 34 -15.02 3.60 27.80
CA ARG A 34 -14.23 3.96 26.61
C ARG A 34 -13.29 2.84 26.18
N ASP A 35 -12.68 2.14 27.13
CA ASP A 35 -11.82 0.99 26.82
C ASP A 35 -12.65 -0.16 26.23
N ALA A 36 -13.85 -0.44 26.75
CA ALA A 36 -14.75 -1.44 26.19
C ALA A 36 -15.19 -1.10 24.75
N VAL A 37 -15.49 0.18 24.46
CA VAL A 37 -15.76 0.64 23.08
C VAL A 37 -14.53 0.41 22.19
N ALA A 38 -13.33 0.72 22.68
CA ALA A 38 -12.10 0.54 21.91
C ALA A 38 -11.79 -0.94 21.65
N GLU A 39 -12.09 -1.84 22.59
CA GLU A 39 -11.96 -3.29 22.43
C GLU A 39 -12.95 -3.85 21.41
N ALA A 40 -14.22 -3.42 21.47
CA ALA A 40 -15.23 -3.82 20.49
C ALA A 40 -14.85 -3.36 19.06
N LEU A 41 -14.38 -2.11 18.93
CA LEU A 41 -13.89 -1.59 17.66
C LEU A 41 -12.65 -2.35 17.16
N HIS A 42 -11.71 -2.67 18.07
CA HIS A 42 -10.54 -3.48 17.73
C HIS A 42 -10.95 -4.85 17.17
N ALA A 43 -11.89 -5.54 17.82
CA ALA A 43 -12.37 -6.84 17.36
C ALA A 43 -12.99 -6.76 15.96
N LEU A 44 -13.81 -5.73 15.71
CA LEU A 44 -14.41 -5.48 14.39
C LEU A 44 -13.35 -5.21 13.31
N LEU A 45 -12.38 -4.32 13.59
CA LEU A 45 -11.32 -4.00 12.63
C LEU A 45 -10.42 -5.20 12.38
N LEU A 46 -10.12 -6.00 13.39
CA LEU A 46 -9.33 -7.22 13.22
C LEU A 46 -10.08 -8.25 12.36
N HIS A 47 -11.39 -8.40 12.56
CA HIS A 47 -12.21 -9.27 11.73
C HIS A 47 -12.20 -8.82 10.27
N LEU A 48 -12.36 -7.52 10.00
CA LEU A 48 -12.28 -6.95 8.65
C LEU A 48 -10.89 -7.08 8.01
N ALA A 49 -9.83 -6.96 8.80
CA ALA A 49 -8.46 -7.08 8.30
C ALA A 49 -8.11 -8.53 7.91
N THR A 50 -8.76 -9.51 8.52
CA THR A 50 -8.46 -10.93 8.35
C THR A 50 -9.45 -11.66 7.43
N SER A 51 -10.70 -11.22 7.41
CA SER A 51 -11.80 -11.88 6.69
C SER A 51 -12.13 -11.17 5.39
N ASP A 52 -12.37 -11.95 4.33
CA ASP A 52 -12.84 -11.41 3.05
C ASP A 52 -14.34 -11.13 3.13
N CYS A 53 -14.67 -9.85 3.33
CA CYS A 53 -16.05 -9.36 3.45
C CYS A 53 -16.54 -8.80 2.11
N ALA A 54 -17.83 -8.93 1.82
CA ALA A 54 -18.38 -8.41 0.57
C ALA A 54 -18.20 -6.89 0.49
N GLU A 55 -18.05 -6.36 -0.72
CA GLU A 55 -17.84 -4.92 -0.90
C GLU A 55 -19.04 -4.10 -0.40
N GLN A 56 -20.26 -4.61 -0.60
CA GLN A 56 -21.48 -3.94 -0.16
C GLN A 56 -21.56 -3.82 1.37
N GLU A 57 -21.23 -4.90 2.09
CA GLU A 57 -21.18 -4.89 3.56
C GLU A 57 -20.14 -3.90 4.07
N ARG A 58 -18.94 -3.90 3.46
CA ARG A 58 -17.90 -2.93 3.81
C ARG A 58 -18.36 -1.50 3.61
N ARG A 59 -19.04 -1.19 2.51
CA ARG A 59 -19.59 0.16 2.24
C ARG A 59 -20.65 0.56 3.28
N THR A 60 -21.56 -0.33 3.62
CA THR A 60 -22.58 -0.07 4.64
C THR A 60 -21.94 0.20 6.01
N LEU A 61 -20.95 -0.62 6.39
CA LEU A 61 -20.23 -0.48 7.64
C LEU A 61 -19.37 0.78 7.68
N ASP A 62 -18.69 1.11 6.58
CA ASP A 62 -17.88 2.33 6.44
C ASP A 62 -18.75 3.58 6.66
N SER A 63 -19.92 3.64 6.04
CA SER A 63 -20.88 4.73 6.25
C SER A 63 -21.29 4.83 7.73
N ALA A 64 -21.74 3.72 8.33
CA ALA A 64 -22.22 3.71 9.71
C ALA A 64 -21.13 4.11 10.73
N LEU A 65 -19.91 3.56 10.60
CA LEU A 65 -18.81 3.90 11.50
C LEU A 65 -18.32 5.34 11.29
N SER A 66 -18.36 5.84 10.05
CA SER A 66 -17.92 7.21 9.74
C SER A 66 -18.79 8.27 10.40
N GLU A 67 -20.11 8.05 10.50
CA GLU A 67 -21.04 8.92 11.23
C GLU A 67 -20.72 8.96 12.74
N GLN A 68 -20.17 7.88 13.28
CA GLN A 68 -19.84 7.72 14.69
C GLN A 68 -18.37 8.02 15.01
N ALA A 69 -17.57 8.48 14.04
CA ALA A 69 -16.11 8.59 14.16
C ALA A 69 -15.66 9.46 15.36
N LEU A 70 -16.39 10.53 15.67
CA LEU A 70 -16.10 11.39 16.83
C LEU A 70 -16.24 10.63 18.16
N SER A 71 -17.29 9.83 18.32
CA SER A 71 -17.53 9.00 19.49
C SER A 71 -16.50 7.86 19.59
N LEU A 72 -16.05 7.36 18.44
CA LEU A 72 -15.05 6.29 18.32
C LEU A 72 -13.59 6.78 18.34
N LYS A 73 -13.35 8.09 18.48
CA LYS A 73 -12.02 8.71 18.35
C LYS A 73 -10.92 7.99 19.14
N GLY A 74 -11.20 7.65 20.40
CA GLY A 74 -10.23 6.96 21.27
C GLY A 74 -9.84 5.58 20.73
N GLY A 75 -10.83 4.80 20.27
CA GLY A 75 -10.61 3.48 19.69
C GLY A 75 -9.90 3.57 18.34
N LEU A 76 -10.31 4.49 17.46
CA LEU A 76 -9.70 4.68 16.13
C LEU A 76 -8.20 5.03 16.23
N LEU A 77 -7.85 5.98 17.11
CA LEU A 77 -6.45 6.34 17.32
C LEU A 77 -5.64 5.25 18.02
N LYS A 78 -6.28 4.42 18.88
CA LYS A 78 -5.64 3.25 19.49
C LYS A 78 -5.37 2.15 18.46
N ALA A 79 -6.28 1.96 17.49
CA ALA A 79 -6.11 0.99 16.42
C ALA A 79 -4.91 1.28 15.51
N LEU A 80 -4.57 2.56 15.30
CA LEU A 80 -3.36 2.96 14.55
C LEU A 80 -2.05 2.49 15.17
N LYS A 81 -2.04 2.00 16.41
CA LYS A 81 -0.84 1.48 17.06
C LYS A 81 -0.43 0.09 16.57
N GLN A 82 -1.29 -0.60 15.81
CA GLN A 82 -1.13 -2.01 15.48
C GLN A 82 -1.18 -2.26 13.98
N CYS A 83 -0.13 -2.85 13.43
CA CYS A 83 0.03 -3.15 12.00
C CYS A 83 -1.13 -4.01 11.47
N ALA A 84 -1.54 -5.02 12.24
CA ALA A 84 -2.58 -5.97 11.85
C ALA A 84 -3.93 -5.31 11.48
N LEU A 85 -4.22 -4.12 12.01
CA LEU A 85 -5.49 -3.43 11.79
C LEU A 85 -5.49 -2.51 10.56
N HIS A 86 -4.31 -2.19 9.99
CA HIS A 86 -4.21 -1.21 8.92
C HIS A 86 -4.94 -1.64 7.65
N ARG A 87 -5.00 -2.96 7.38
CA ARG A 87 -5.75 -3.51 6.24
C ARG A 87 -7.25 -3.19 6.32
N ALA A 88 -7.83 -3.12 7.52
CA ALA A 88 -9.24 -2.78 7.68
C ALA A 88 -9.55 -1.35 7.20
N PHE A 89 -8.66 -0.39 7.49
CA PHE A 89 -8.82 1.00 7.05
C PHE A 89 -8.82 1.14 5.52
N LEU A 90 -8.03 0.34 4.80
CA LEU A 90 -8.05 0.32 3.33
C LEU A 90 -9.40 -0.13 2.77
N GLY A 91 -10.13 -0.96 3.51
CA GLY A 91 -11.50 -1.38 3.16
C GLY A 91 -12.60 -0.41 3.59
N LEU A 92 -12.26 0.65 4.34
CA LEU A 92 -13.18 1.61 4.94
C LEU A 92 -12.74 3.06 4.64
N PRO A 93 -12.83 3.52 3.37
CA PRO A 93 -12.28 4.81 2.94
C PRO A 93 -12.88 6.03 3.65
N LEU A 94 -14.18 6.03 3.96
CA LEU A 94 -14.82 7.15 4.67
C LEU A 94 -14.30 7.24 6.10
N LEU A 95 -14.27 6.11 6.82
CA LEU A 95 -13.73 6.03 8.17
C LEU A 95 -12.23 6.37 8.20
N MET A 96 -11.47 5.97 7.18
CA MET A 96 -10.07 6.32 7.03
C MET A 96 -9.88 7.84 6.88
N GLU A 97 -10.70 8.51 6.07
CA GLU A 97 -10.66 9.98 5.94
C GLU A 97 -11.09 10.68 7.25
N GLN A 98 -12.11 10.16 7.97
CA GLN A 98 -12.47 10.67 9.30
C GLN A 98 -11.32 10.50 10.30
N THR A 99 -10.66 9.34 10.30
CA THR A 99 -9.49 9.06 11.14
C THR A 99 -8.35 10.02 10.84
N ARG A 100 -8.12 10.36 9.56
CA ARG A 100 -7.15 11.38 9.14
C ARG A 100 -7.47 12.76 9.72
N GLN A 101 -8.75 13.17 9.72
CA GLN A 101 -9.17 14.45 10.29
C GLN A 101 -9.01 14.47 11.81
N LEU A 102 -9.37 13.38 12.49
CA LEU A 102 -9.13 13.20 13.92
C LEU A 102 -7.64 13.30 14.27
N LEU A 103 -6.79 12.71 13.43
CA LEU A 103 -5.34 12.74 13.55
C LEU A 103 -4.78 14.17 13.37
N ALA A 104 -5.34 14.95 12.44
CA ALA A 104 -4.95 16.34 12.23
C ALA A 104 -5.27 17.24 13.44
N GLY A 105 -6.38 16.95 14.14
CA GLY A 105 -6.77 17.63 15.38
C GLY A 105 -6.17 17.07 16.67
N ALA A 106 -5.31 16.04 16.59
CA ALA A 106 -4.69 15.42 17.76
C ALA A 106 -3.48 16.23 18.26
N PRO A 107 -3.22 16.25 19.58
CA PRO A 107 -2.05 16.93 20.13
C PRO A 107 -0.75 16.23 19.66
N ALA A 108 0.26 17.01 19.29
CA ALA A 108 1.51 16.49 18.72
C ALA A 108 2.20 15.43 19.61
N LYS A 109 2.19 15.62 20.94
CA LYS A 109 2.72 14.64 21.89
C LYS A 109 1.96 13.31 21.86
N GLY A 110 0.63 13.37 21.68
CA GLY A 110 -0.19 12.19 21.46
C GLY A 110 0.24 11.48 20.18
N VAL A 111 0.37 12.23 19.08
CA VAL A 111 0.77 11.71 17.76
C VAL A 111 2.08 10.95 17.79
N ALA A 112 3.10 11.55 18.40
CA ALA A 112 4.38 10.88 18.58
C ALA A 112 4.22 9.57 19.38
N SER A 113 3.45 9.59 20.47
CA SER A 113 3.28 8.41 21.32
C SER A 113 2.61 7.23 20.63
N TYR A 114 1.57 7.44 19.82
CA TYR A 114 0.92 6.32 19.13
C TYR A 114 1.61 5.90 17.83
N LEU A 115 2.22 6.83 17.07
CA LEU A 115 2.89 6.49 15.80
C LEU A 115 4.37 6.15 15.95
N GLU A 116 5.14 7.00 16.64
CA GLU A 116 6.58 6.84 16.73
C GLU A 116 6.99 5.85 17.82
N ASP A 117 6.27 5.79 18.94
CA ASP A 117 6.59 4.83 20.00
C ASP A 117 5.89 3.49 19.75
N ALA A 118 4.56 3.48 19.78
CA ALA A 118 3.79 2.23 19.74
C ALA A 118 3.83 1.55 18.37
N LEU A 119 3.40 2.24 17.31
CA LEU A 119 3.34 1.64 15.97
C LEU A 119 4.71 1.28 15.43
N CYS A 120 5.75 2.09 15.61
CA CYS A 120 7.08 1.72 15.15
C CYS A 120 7.64 0.49 15.86
N THR A 121 7.35 0.33 17.15
CA THR A 121 7.70 -0.90 17.90
C THR A 121 6.95 -2.11 17.31
N ASP A 122 5.67 -1.94 17.01
CA ASP A 122 4.86 -3.00 16.41
C ASP A 122 5.32 -3.36 14.98
N ILE A 123 5.72 -2.36 14.17
CA ILE A 123 6.32 -2.55 12.84
C ILE A 123 7.57 -3.42 12.91
N ASP A 124 8.46 -3.16 13.88
CA ASP A 124 9.70 -3.92 14.02
C ASP A 124 9.47 -5.37 14.45
N ALA A 125 8.38 -5.63 15.18
CA ALA A 125 7.97 -6.96 15.60
C ALA A 125 7.08 -7.68 14.58
N CYS A 126 6.60 -6.97 13.55
CA CYS A 126 5.65 -7.50 12.59
C CYS A 126 6.33 -8.46 11.60
N GLU A 127 5.80 -9.68 11.48
CA GLU A 127 6.28 -10.69 10.53
C GLU A 127 5.34 -10.87 9.31
N ASP A 128 4.22 -10.15 9.25
CA ASP A 128 3.27 -10.22 8.14
C ASP A 128 3.57 -9.15 7.07
N PRO A 129 4.01 -9.54 5.86
CA PRO A 129 4.28 -8.59 4.78
C PRO A 129 3.04 -7.77 4.37
N ARG A 130 1.83 -8.35 4.46
CA ARG A 130 0.60 -7.67 4.06
C ARG A 130 0.24 -6.54 5.03
N ALA A 131 0.39 -6.78 6.32
CA ALA A 131 0.21 -5.75 7.34
C ALA A 131 1.19 -4.58 7.12
N LEU A 132 2.47 -4.85 6.83
CA LEU A 132 3.47 -3.82 6.58
C LEU A 132 3.21 -2.98 5.33
N VAL A 133 2.70 -3.58 4.24
CA VAL A 133 2.27 -2.84 3.06
C VAL A 133 1.05 -1.97 3.39
N SER A 134 0.09 -2.52 4.14
CA SER A 134 -1.11 -1.78 4.54
C SER A 134 -0.78 -0.56 5.39
N VAL A 135 0.20 -0.67 6.30
CA VAL A 135 0.72 0.45 7.09
C VAL A 135 1.28 1.54 6.18
N GLN A 136 2.06 1.17 5.16
CA GLN A 136 2.61 2.15 4.21
C GLN A 136 1.50 2.91 3.49
N GLU A 137 0.51 2.20 2.93
CA GLU A 137 -0.58 2.81 2.17
C GLU A 137 -1.44 3.75 3.04
N VAL A 138 -1.86 3.29 4.22
CA VAL A 138 -2.67 4.10 5.15
C VAL A 138 -1.94 5.37 5.58
N HIS A 139 -0.66 5.27 5.95
CA HIS A 139 0.09 6.45 6.38
C HIS A 139 0.47 7.38 5.23
N GLN A 140 0.71 6.87 4.03
CA GLN A 140 0.85 7.70 2.83
C GLN A 140 -0.45 8.46 2.55
N PHE A 141 -1.61 7.78 2.64
CA PHE A 141 -2.92 8.42 2.53
C PHE A 141 -3.08 9.55 3.55
N PHE A 142 -2.73 9.31 4.82
CA PHE A 142 -2.84 10.34 5.86
C PHE A 142 -1.98 11.57 5.61
N THR A 143 -0.79 11.41 5.04
CA THR A 143 0.06 12.57 4.71
C THR A 143 -0.55 13.49 3.65
N GLY A 144 -1.49 12.98 2.84
CA GLY A 144 -2.12 13.73 1.76
C GLY A 144 -1.13 14.10 0.64
N VAL A 145 -0.04 13.34 0.49
CA VAL A 145 0.95 13.59 -0.56
C VAL A 145 0.26 13.55 -1.92
N GLY A 146 0.46 14.60 -2.73
CA GLY A 146 -0.17 14.74 -4.05
C GLY A 146 -1.62 15.25 -4.05
N ARG A 147 -2.25 15.45 -2.88
CA ARG A 147 -3.62 15.98 -2.77
C ARG A 147 -3.61 17.48 -2.53
N LEU A 148 -4.54 18.19 -3.17
CA LEU A 148 -4.74 19.62 -2.95
C LEU A 148 -5.47 19.87 -1.63
N LYS A 149 -5.29 21.05 -1.02
CA LYS A 149 -5.97 21.41 0.24
C LYS A 149 -7.50 21.26 0.18
N LYS A 150 -8.12 21.54 -0.97
CA LYS A 150 -9.56 21.35 -1.20
C LYS A 150 -9.99 19.88 -1.11
N GLU A 151 -9.14 18.95 -1.55
CA GLU A 151 -9.39 17.50 -1.50
C GLU A 151 -9.20 16.96 -0.08
N LEU A 152 -8.49 17.68 0.78
CA LEU A 152 -8.30 17.36 2.20
C LEU A 152 -9.36 18.03 3.09
N HIS A 153 -10.45 18.54 2.50
CA HIS A 153 -11.52 19.27 3.21
C HIS A 153 -11.00 20.47 4.01
N GLY A 154 -9.90 21.08 3.57
CA GLY A 154 -9.25 22.19 4.27
C GLY A 154 -8.45 21.81 5.52
N VAL A 155 -8.48 20.53 5.93
CA VAL A 155 -7.82 20.03 7.14
C VAL A 155 -6.51 19.35 6.78
N GLU A 156 -5.40 20.03 7.01
CA GLU A 156 -4.06 19.47 6.81
C GLU A 156 -3.47 18.93 8.10
N LEU A 157 -2.72 17.83 8.00
CA LEU A 157 -1.94 17.35 9.14
C LEU A 157 -0.84 18.37 9.51
N PRO A 158 -0.65 18.65 10.80
CA PRO A 158 0.50 19.41 11.28
C PRO A 158 1.83 18.80 10.84
N ALA A 159 2.87 19.62 10.69
CA ALA A 159 4.20 19.18 10.23
C ALA A 159 4.78 18.04 11.07
N ALA A 160 4.58 18.07 12.40
CA ALA A 160 4.99 17.00 13.30
C ALA A 160 4.27 15.68 12.98
N ALA A 161 2.95 15.70 12.82
CA ALA A 161 2.17 14.50 12.47
C ALA A 161 2.54 13.96 11.07
N LYS A 162 2.76 14.85 10.08
CA LYS A 162 3.28 14.46 8.76
C LYS A 162 4.67 13.81 8.86
N LYS A 163 5.53 14.26 9.77
CA LYS A 163 6.83 13.63 10.04
C LYS A 163 6.64 12.23 10.63
N SER A 164 5.82 12.09 11.67
CA SER A 164 5.56 10.78 12.30
C SER A 164 5.00 9.77 11.31
N CYS A 165 4.03 10.14 10.48
CA CYS A 165 3.50 9.25 9.43
C CYS A 165 4.60 8.82 8.45
N ARG A 166 5.44 9.76 7.97
CA ARG A 166 6.59 9.43 7.09
C ARG A 166 7.60 8.50 7.76
N THR A 167 7.85 8.68 9.06
CA THR A 167 8.71 7.77 9.84
C THR A 167 8.14 6.35 9.82
N CYS A 168 6.84 6.18 10.08
CA CYS A 168 6.18 4.86 10.03
C CYS A 168 6.26 4.25 8.63
N VAL A 169 5.98 5.01 7.57
CA VAL A 169 6.09 4.54 6.17
C VAL A 169 7.50 4.02 5.87
N ASN A 170 8.52 4.82 6.18
CA ASN A 170 9.91 4.44 5.91
C ASN A 170 10.36 3.24 6.75
N ARG A 171 9.89 3.13 8.00
CA ARG A 171 10.20 2.00 8.88
C ARG A 171 9.53 0.72 8.37
N ALA A 172 8.25 0.78 8.00
CA ALA A 172 7.51 -0.34 7.43
C ALA A 172 8.12 -0.81 6.11
N ALA A 173 8.54 0.11 5.23
CA ALA A 173 9.23 -0.24 3.98
C ALA A 173 10.55 -0.99 4.22
N ARG A 174 11.34 -0.57 5.22
CA ARG A 174 12.58 -1.27 5.61
C ARG A 174 12.29 -2.65 6.21
N ALA A 175 11.30 -2.76 7.10
CA ALA A 175 10.90 -4.03 7.69
C ALA A 175 10.40 -5.02 6.61
N PHE A 176 9.60 -4.54 5.66
CA PHE A 176 9.12 -5.32 4.52
C PHE A 176 10.29 -5.83 3.65
N ALA A 177 11.21 -4.94 3.27
CA ALA A 177 12.39 -5.34 2.49
C ALA A 177 13.27 -6.38 3.22
N ALA A 178 13.41 -6.26 4.55
CA ALA A 178 14.14 -7.23 5.35
C ALA A 178 13.44 -8.60 5.39
N LEU A 179 12.11 -8.62 5.54
CA LEU A 179 11.32 -9.85 5.48
C LEU A 179 11.38 -10.50 4.09
N GLU A 180 11.26 -9.74 3.00
CA GLU A 180 11.41 -10.28 1.65
C GLU A 180 12.79 -10.92 1.45
N GLN A 181 13.86 -10.27 1.92
CA GLN A 181 15.20 -10.85 1.86
C GLN A 181 15.32 -12.13 2.69
N LYS A 182 14.72 -12.18 3.88
CA LYS A 182 14.69 -13.39 4.73
C LYS A 182 13.96 -14.53 4.03
N LEU A 183 12.80 -14.27 3.45
CA LEU A 183 12.00 -15.25 2.70
C LEU A 183 12.73 -15.75 1.46
N ARG A 184 13.38 -14.86 0.69
CA ARG A 184 14.19 -15.26 -0.48
C ARG A 184 15.38 -16.14 -0.09
N LYS A 185 16.07 -15.83 1.01
CA LYS A 185 17.18 -16.66 1.53
C LYS A 185 16.69 -18.03 1.99
N GLN A 186 15.54 -18.11 2.66
CA GLN A 186 14.94 -19.38 3.09
C GLN A 186 14.49 -20.23 1.89
N ALA A 187 13.89 -19.63 0.87
CA ALA A 187 13.51 -20.32 -0.36
C ALA A 187 14.74 -20.89 -1.11
N ALA A 188 15.84 -20.14 -1.14
CA ALA A 188 17.10 -20.62 -1.73
C ALA A 188 17.74 -21.79 -0.98
N GLN A 189 17.50 -21.91 0.34
CA GLN A 189 18.00 -23.00 1.17
C GLN A 189 17.12 -24.26 1.16
N THR A 190 15.83 -24.11 0.85
CA THR A 190 14.82 -25.19 0.85
C THR A 190 14.47 -25.70 -0.55
N GLY A 191 14.92 -25.02 -1.61
CA GLY A 191 14.87 -25.54 -2.97
C GLY A 191 15.61 -26.89 -3.07
N PRO A 192 15.15 -27.83 -3.91
CA PRO A 192 15.82 -29.11 -4.06
C PRO A 192 17.29 -28.85 -4.37
N ALA A 193 18.18 -29.56 -3.68
CA ALA A 193 19.59 -29.60 -4.01
C ALA A 193 19.69 -29.99 -5.49
N SER A 194 19.79 -29.00 -6.36
CA SER A 194 20.21 -29.19 -7.73
C SER A 194 21.54 -29.91 -7.59
N LYS A 195 21.58 -31.18 -7.96
CA LYS A 195 22.82 -31.92 -8.17
C LYS A 195 23.81 -30.95 -8.83
N PRO A 196 25.07 -30.89 -8.40
CA PRO A 196 26.05 -30.03 -9.03
C PRO A 196 26.00 -30.34 -10.53
N LYS A 197 25.51 -29.40 -11.33
CA LYS A 197 25.77 -29.44 -12.77
C LYS A 197 27.28 -29.36 -12.83
N VAL A 198 27.90 -30.48 -13.17
CA VAL A 198 29.23 -30.50 -13.75
C VAL A 198 29.21 -29.39 -14.80
N TYR A 199 30.03 -28.37 -14.61
CA TYR A 199 30.21 -27.30 -15.57
C TYR A 199 30.70 -27.96 -16.87
N GLU A 200 29.80 -28.20 -17.82
CA GLU A 200 30.20 -28.03 -19.21
C GLU A 200 30.59 -26.57 -19.33
N MET A 201 31.88 -26.35 -19.66
CA MET A 201 32.51 -25.06 -19.60
C MET A 201 31.66 -23.97 -20.26
N GLU A 202 31.60 -22.84 -19.56
CA GLU A 202 31.04 -21.57 -19.97
C GLU A 202 31.07 -21.41 -21.50
N LYS A 203 29.90 -21.41 -22.13
CA LYS A 203 29.76 -20.73 -23.42
C LYS A 203 30.12 -19.27 -23.17
N ASP A 204 31.25 -18.89 -23.71
CA ASP A 204 31.88 -17.58 -23.56
C ASP A 204 30.89 -16.50 -24.01
N PHE A 205 30.22 -15.85 -23.04
CA PHE A 205 29.14 -14.87 -23.27
C PHE A 205 29.60 -13.71 -24.18
N ARG A 206 30.91 -13.47 -24.22
CA ARG A 206 31.56 -12.49 -25.10
C ARG A 206 31.41 -12.83 -26.57
N VAL A 207 31.38 -14.11 -26.94
CA VAL A 207 31.26 -14.56 -28.34
C VAL A 207 29.81 -14.44 -28.84
N GLU A 208 28.82 -14.66 -27.98
CA GLU A 208 27.40 -14.45 -28.36
C GLU A 208 27.07 -12.96 -28.47
N GLU A 209 27.53 -12.12 -27.53
CA GLU A 209 27.34 -10.66 -27.59
C GLU A 209 28.02 -10.06 -28.83
N GLN A 210 29.21 -10.54 -29.19
CA GLN A 210 29.94 -10.08 -30.38
C GLN A 210 29.25 -10.48 -31.69
N LYS A 211 28.64 -11.69 -31.74
CA LYS A 211 27.82 -12.12 -32.89
C LYS A 211 26.52 -11.34 -33.01
N GLU A 212 25.87 -11.00 -31.90
CA GLU A 212 24.67 -10.16 -31.91
C GLU A 212 25.00 -8.74 -32.39
N LEU A 213 26.14 -8.18 -31.99
CA LEU A 213 26.60 -6.87 -32.45
C LEU A 213 26.95 -6.88 -33.95
N GLU A 214 27.62 -7.92 -34.44
CA GLU A 214 27.90 -8.10 -35.88
C GLU A 214 26.61 -8.26 -36.69
N ALA A 215 25.63 -9.00 -36.17
CA ALA A 215 24.33 -9.15 -36.82
C ALA A 215 23.56 -7.82 -36.90
N GLN A 216 23.61 -7.00 -35.85
CA GLN A 216 23.01 -5.66 -35.86
C GLN A 216 23.73 -4.70 -36.82
N TYR A 217 25.07 -4.78 -36.91
CA TYR A 217 25.85 -3.98 -37.84
C TYR A 217 25.51 -4.35 -39.30
N ASN A 218 25.51 -5.64 -39.63
CA ASN A 218 25.16 -6.13 -40.97
C ASN A 218 23.72 -5.77 -41.35
N ALA A 219 22.77 -5.88 -40.43
CA ALA A 219 21.38 -5.48 -40.68
C ALA A 219 21.25 -3.97 -40.98
N ARG A 220 22.07 -3.15 -40.33
CA ARG A 220 22.09 -1.69 -40.54
C ARG A 220 22.76 -1.31 -41.86
N GLU A 221 23.82 -2.02 -42.24
CA GLU A 221 24.52 -1.83 -43.52
C GLU A 221 23.62 -2.22 -44.70
N MET A 222 22.94 -3.38 -44.62
CA MET A 222 21.94 -3.77 -45.62
C MET A 222 20.77 -2.78 -45.73
N GLY A 223 20.35 -2.18 -44.61
CA GLY A 223 19.33 -1.13 -44.58
C GLY A 223 19.78 0.17 -45.27
N LEU A 224 21.06 0.52 -45.15
CA LEU A 224 21.65 1.70 -45.78
C LEU A 224 21.85 1.51 -47.29
N ASP A 225 22.30 0.33 -47.72
CA ASP A 225 22.43 0.00 -49.15
C ASP A 225 21.07 0.03 -49.86
N ALA A 226 20.03 -0.54 -49.23
CA ALA A 226 18.67 -0.47 -49.76
C ALA A 226 18.14 0.98 -49.86
N MET A 227 18.53 1.87 -48.94
CA MET A 227 18.18 3.29 -49.02
C MET A 227 18.96 4.01 -50.13
N PHE A 228 20.23 3.65 -50.36
CA PHE A 228 21.05 4.18 -51.43
C PHE A 228 20.52 3.76 -52.81
N ASP A 229 20.16 2.50 -52.99
CA ASP A 229 19.58 1.99 -54.24
C ASP A 229 18.24 2.66 -54.56
N LYS A 230 17.39 2.86 -53.55
CA LYS A 230 16.12 3.57 -53.71
C LYS A 230 16.33 5.05 -54.07
N ALA A 231 17.34 5.70 -53.49
CA ALA A 231 17.69 7.08 -53.83
C ALA A 231 18.24 7.20 -55.27
N MET A 232 19.03 6.22 -55.73
CA MET A 232 19.55 6.17 -57.09
C MET A 232 18.47 5.88 -58.13
N GLN A 233 17.51 5.00 -57.83
CA GLN A 233 16.32 4.77 -58.66
C GLN A 233 15.50 6.06 -58.82
N LEU A 234 15.20 6.75 -57.72
CA LEU A 234 14.46 8.02 -57.76
C LEU A 234 15.17 9.10 -58.58
N LYS A 235 16.52 9.13 -58.57
CA LYS A 235 17.30 10.05 -59.39
C LYS A 235 17.22 9.69 -60.89
N ASN A 236 17.29 8.41 -61.22
CA ASN A 236 17.19 7.93 -62.61
C ASN A 236 15.77 8.11 -63.18
N ASP A 237 14.73 7.92 -62.38
CA ASP A 237 13.34 8.12 -62.80
C ASP A 237 13.06 9.60 -63.07
N ARG A 238 13.57 10.50 -62.21
CA ARG A 238 13.51 11.95 -62.45
C ARG A 238 14.26 12.38 -63.72
N ALA A 239 15.38 11.74 -64.04
CA ALA A 239 16.13 12.01 -65.26
C ALA A 239 15.38 11.53 -66.52
N LYS A 240 14.68 10.39 -66.44
CA LYS A 240 13.81 9.89 -67.52
C LYS A 240 12.59 10.79 -67.74
N ASP A 241 11.95 11.23 -66.67
CA ASP A 241 10.80 12.15 -66.75
C ASP A 241 11.19 13.50 -67.37
N ALA A 242 12.41 13.98 -67.10
CA ALA A 242 12.93 15.21 -67.69
C ALA A 242 13.25 15.07 -69.19
N MET A 243 13.60 13.87 -69.66
CA MET A 243 13.82 13.59 -71.10
C MET A 243 12.53 13.31 -71.87
N SER A 244 11.48 12.82 -71.22
CA SER A 244 10.15 12.56 -71.83
C SER A 244 9.32 13.85 -72.08
N ARG A 245 9.74 14.98 -71.49
CA ARG A 245 9.08 16.30 -71.63
C ARG A 245 9.73 17.24 -72.64
N LYS A 246 10.64 16.74 -73.47
CA LYS A 246 11.22 17.43 -74.63
C LYS A 246 10.79 16.72 -75.91
#